data_AF-A0A957N315-F1
#
_entry.id   AF-A0A957N315-F1
#
_cell.length_a   1.000
_cell.length_b   1.000
_cell.length_c   1.000
_cell.angle_alpha   90.00
_cell.angle_beta   90.00
_cell.angle_gamma   90.00
#
_symmetry.space_group_name_H-M   'P 1'
#
loop_
_entity.id
_entity.type
_entity.pdbx_description
1 polymer ?
#
loop_
_entity_poly.entity_id
_entity_poly.type
_entity_poly.pdbx_seq_one_letter_code
_entity_poly.pdbx_strand_id
1 'polypeptide(L)'
;MTAPVSPPVEAEYSRLVTQRRSLTEYAVTALRTAAAQAPSGERFFQEERNIWRPDSWLMQRAWEELADTGAVDEALEVAALLVARNPLTVPQAMLRAAGVAGDRPDVREHILSALVNAQPVLMRRPDAAGERTARERLLIAAATAAACGDVSTTFTFLERLDQFAKPWDEMIVHPEKRELLAGMLARLGPHPLALALISGANRRFGEAGDVFVNKVALAIDEDAPGGARLLARCVDVMRYAALTTMHSQRMAVAVMARGGVADAVLRQLETIANVQEARRESGLALRKNDQQLLRQVKRPQANADVDFLVYTLQEAVRVMPLRRIDREQRVALVRQLGVLGGQSDGWTAAGAAATLLELGAPKLAIEVVDHIAPNDPTRSEGAIALVS
;
A
#
# COMPACT_ATOMS: atom_id res chain seq x y z
N MET A 1 -29.25 -57.54 10.89
CA MET A 1 -28.54 -56.34 11.38
C MET A 1 -28.01 -55.58 10.19
N THR A 2 -28.76 -54.62 9.70
CA THR A 2 -28.34 -53.70 8.63
C THR A 2 -27.64 -52.51 9.29
N ALA A 3 -26.36 -52.30 8.99
CA ALA A 3 -25.60 -51.15 9.48
C ALA A 3 -26.16 -49.85 8.87
N PRO A 4 -26.21 -48.73 9.62
CA PRO A 4 -26.67 -47.46 9.08
C PRO A 4 -25.65 -46.93 8.08
N VAL A 5 -26.12 -46.65 6.87
CA VAL A 5 -25.35 -46.00 5.82
C VAL A 5 -25.07 -44.56 6.25
N SER A 6 -23.79 -44.20 6.46
CA SER A 6 -23.39 -42.82 6.70
C SER A 6 -23.91 -41.93 5.57
N PRO A 7 -24.52 -40.77 5.87
CA PRO A 7 -24.98 -39.87 4.82
C PRO A 7 -23.78 -39.44 3.96
N PRO A 8 -23.97 -39.26 2.64
CA PRO A 8 -22.90 -38.78 1.78
C PRO A 8 -22.42 -37.42 2.29
N VAL A 9 -21.10 -37.19 2.29
CA VAL A 9 -20.44 -35.97 2.78
C VAL A 9 -21.09 -34.68 2.22
N GLU A 10 -21.66 -34.75 1.01
CA GLU A 10 -22.44 -33.67 0.38
C GLU A 10 -23.72 -33.28 1.13
N ALA A 11 -24.41 -34.24 1.76
CA ALA A 11 -25.64 -33.99 2.52
C ALA A 11 -25.35 -33.31 3.87
N GLU A 12 -24.22 -33.64 4.49
CA GLU A 12 -23.76 -33.01 5.74
C GLU A 12 -23.23 -31.60 5.47
N TYR A 13 -22.47 -31.41 4.38
CA TYR A 13 -22.04 -30.10 3.92
C TYR A 13 -23.24 -29.18 3.58
N SER A 14 -24.24 -29.69 2.86
CA SER A 14 -25.45 -28.94 2.51
C SER A 14 -26.28 -28.54 3.73
N ARG A 15 -26.36 -29.41 4.75
CA ARG A 15 -27.02 -29.09 6.03
C ARG A 15 -26.29 -28.00 6.80
N LEU A 16 -24.96 -28.07 6.89
CA LEU A 16 -24.14 -27.06 7.56
C LEU A 16 -24.22 -25.69 6.87
N VAL A 17 -24.24 -25.66 5.54
CA VAL A 17 -24.46 -24.42 4.76
C VAL A 17 -25.85 -23.85 5.01
N THR A 18 -26.88 -24.69 5.02
CA THR A 18 -28.27 -24.25 5.27
C THR A 18 -28.47 -23.73 6.69
N GLN A 19 -27.88 -24.40 7.69
CA GLN A 19 -27.96 -24.01 9.09
C GLN A 19 -27.15 -22.73 9.39
N ARG A 20 -26.04 -22.50 8.68
CA ARG A 20 -25.31 -21.24 8.75
C ARG A 20 -26.13 -20.08 8.15
N ARG A 21 -26.77 -20.29 7.00
CA ARG A 21 -27.66 -19.28 6.39
C ARG A 21 -28.80 -18.89 7.33
N SER A 22 -29.46 -19.86 7.98
CA SER A 22 -30.56 -19.56 8.89
C SER A 22 -30.14 -18.80 10.16
N LEU A 23 -28.92 -19.02 10.66
CA LEU A 23 -28.37 -18.25 11.78
C LEU A 23 -27.99 -16.82 11.38
N THR A 24 -27.39 -16.64 10.21
CA THR A 24 -27.06 -15.30 9.68
C THR A 24 -28.33 -14.49 9.43
N GLU A 25 -29.34 -15.09 8.80
CA GLU A 25 -30.65 -14.45 8.58
C GLU A 25 -31.31 -14.01 9.90
N TYR A 26 -31.28 -14.86 10.93
CA TYR A 26 -31.80 -14.52 12.26
C TYR A 26 -31.03 -13.36 12.89
N ALA A 27 -29.70 -13.39 12.84
CA ALA A 27 -28.84 -12.34 13.39
C ALA A 27 -29.05 -11.00 12.68
N VAL A 28 -29.11 -10.99 11.34
CA VAL A 28 -29.40 -9.79 10.55
C VAL A 28 -30.78 -9.24 10.88
N THR A 29 -31.79 -10.10 11.01
CA THR A 29 -33.16 -9.70 11.39
C THR A 29 -33.21 -9.08 12.80
N ALA A 30 -32.49 -9.65 13.76
CA ALA A 30 -32.37 -9.10 15.10
C ALA A 30 -31.69 -7.72 15.10
N LEU A 31 -30.60 -7.57 14.32
CA LEU A 31 -29.90 -6.30 14.16
C LEU A 31 -30.77 -5.22 13.51
N ARG A 32 -31.55 -5.56 12.46
CA ARG A 32 -32.52 -4.65 11.84
C ARG A 32 -33.57 -4.18 12.84
N THR A 33 -34.11 -5.11 13.63
CA THR A 33 -35.13 -4.81 14.64
C THR A 33 -34.58 -3.86 15.70
N ALA A 34 -33.35 -4.09 16.17
CA ALA A 34 -32.67 -3.22 17.12
C ALA A 34 -32.35 -1.84 16.53
N ALA A 35 -31.89 -1.78 15.27
CA ALA A 35 -31.58 -0.53 14.57
C ALA A 35 -32.83 0.35 14.37
N ALA A 36 -33.98 -0.27 14.10
CA ALA A 36 -35.27 0.43 13.92
C ALA A 36 -35.82 1.03 15.22
N GLN A 37 -35.35 0.57 16.39
CA GLN A 37 -35.76 1.07 17.71
C GLN A 37 -34.94 2.27 18.19
N ALA A 38 -34.05 2.84 17.36
CA ALA A 38 -33.23 3.98 17.75
C ALA A 38 -34.09 5.20 18.18
N PRO A 39 -33.78 5.82 19.33
CA PRO A 39 -34.65 6.82 19.94
C PRO A 39 -34.79 8.08 19.10
N SER A 40 -36.01 8.57 19.03
CA SER A 40 -36.40 9.82 18.40
C SER A 40 -35.81 11.01 19.16
N GLY A 41 -34.92 11.76 18.49
CA GLY A 41 -34.72 13.17 18.78
C GLY A 41 -33.50 13.54 19.61
N GLU A 42 -32.29 13.42 19.05
CA GLU A 42 -31.20 14.36 19.35
C GLU A 42 -30.43 14.65 18.06
N ARG A 43 -30.21 15.94 17.76
CA ARG A 43 -29.44 16.39 16.60
C ARG A 43 -28.02 15.83 16.70
N PHE A 44 -27.68 14.96 15.77
CA PHE A 44 -26.38 14.32 15.63
C PHE A 44 -25.31 15.37 15.29
N PHE A 45 -24.70 15.98 16.30
CA PHE A 45 -23.50 16.78 16.12
C PHE A 45 -22.32 15.83 15.86
N GLN A 46 -21.61 16.09 14.76
CA GLN A 46 -20.28 15.57 14.50
C GLN A 46 -19.35 16.06 15.62
N GLU A 47 -19.09 15.23 16.64
CA GLU A 47 -17.94 15.43 17.52
C GLU A 47 -16.81 14.51 17.07
N GLU A 48 -15.65 15.12 16.80
CA GLU A 48 -14.41 14.55 16.24
C GLU A 48 -13.73 13.49 17.14
N ARG A 49 -14.44 12.95 18.13
CA ARG A 49 -13.99 11.86 18.99
C ARG A 49 -15.06 10.79 19.06
N ASN A 50 -14.91 9.80 18.18
CA ASN A 50 -15.74 8.59 18.11
C ASN A 50 -15.72 7.80 19.44
N ILE A 51 -16.53 8.20 20.42
CA ILE A 51 -16.99 7.26 21.44
C ILE A 51 -18.06 6.43 20.75
N TRP A 52 -17.63 5.33 20.13
CA TRP A 52 -18.52 4.38 19.47
C TRP A 52 -19.57 3.91 20.48
N ARG A 53 -20.84 4.22 20.23
CA ARG A 53 -21.92 3.57 20.96
C ARG A 53 -21.80 2.04 20.72
N PRO A 54 -22.01 1.20 21.75
CA PRO A 54 -21.82 -0.25 21.64
C PRO A 54 -22.59 -0.90 20.48
N ASP A 55 -23.76 -0.35 20.12
CA ASP A 55 -24.59 -0.75 18.98
C ASP A 55 -23.86 -0.61 17.64
N SER A 56 -23.15 0.50 17.45
CA SER A 56 -22.50 0.89 16.20
C SER A 56 -21.21 0.10 15.99
N TRP A 57 -20.48 -0.16 17.08
CA TRP A 57 -19.28 -1.00 17.02
C TRP A 57 -19.63 -2.45 16.69
N LEU A 58 -20.69 -2.99 17.31
CA LEU A 58 -21.14 -4.36 17.03
C LEU A 58 -21.58 -4.50 15.57
N MET A 59 -22.40 -3.57 15.06
CA MET A 59 -22.80 -3.56 13.65
C MET A 59 -21.59 -3.42 12.72
N GLN A 60 -20.60 -2.60 13.10
CA GLN A 60 -19.37 -2.46 12.32
C GLN A 60 -18.60 -3.78 12.25
N ARG A 61 -18.34 -4.42 13.40
CA ARG A 61 -17.66 -5.71 13.45
C ARG A 61 -18.42 -6.78 12.69
N ALA A 62 -19.75 -6.80 12.80
CA ALA A 62 -20.59 -7.78 12.13
C ALA A 62 -20.48 -7.71 10.60
N TRP A 63 -20.59 -6.52 9.98
CA TRP A 63 -20.44 -6.44 8.52
C TRP A 63 -19.00 -6.71 8.08
N GLU A 64 -18.00 -6.32 8.87
CA GLU A 64 -16.58 -6.59 8.55
C GLU A 64 -16.30 -8.10 8.48
N GLU A 65 -16.75 -8.87 9.47
CA GLU A 65 -16.59 -10.34 9.50
C GLU A 65 -17.40 -11.04 8.40
N LEU A 66 -18.62 -10.55 8.10
CA LEU A 66 -19.42 -11.08 6.99
C LEU A 66 -18.74 -10.83 5.63
N ALA A 67 -18.16 -9.65 5.44
CA ALA A 67 -17.40 -9.33 4.23
C ALA A 67 -16.15 -10.21 4.09
N ASP A 68 -15.40 -10.41 5.18
CA ASP A 68 -14.19 -11.26 5.19
C ASP A 68 -14.50 -12.74 4.94
N THR A 69 -15.72 -13.19 5.24
CA THR A 69 -16.18 -14.56 4.94
C THR A 69 -16.85 -14.70 3.57
N GLY A 70 -17.00 -13.60 2.83
CA GLY A 70 -17.65 -13.56 1.51
C GLY A 70 -19.17 -13.68 1.55
N ALA A 71 -19.81 -13.40 2.68
CA ALA A 71 -21.28 -13.29 2.83
C ALA A 71 -21.72 -11.87 2.39
N VAL A 72 -21.68 -11.64 1.07
CA VAL A 72 -21.80 -10.29 0.48
C VAL A 72 -23.14 -9.64 0.81
N ASP A 73 -24.26 -10.33 0.55
CA ASP A 73 -25.59 -9.73 0.74
C ASP A 73 -25.81 -9.36 2.21
N GLU A 74 -25.49 -10.27 3.12
CA GLU A 74 -25.65 -10.05 4.56
C GLU A 74 -24.72 -8.94 5.07
N ALA A 75 -23.49 -8.85 4.56
CA ALA A 75 -22.57 -7.76 4.88
C ALA A 75 -23.15 -6.40 4.43
N LEU A 76 -23.69 -6.33 3.20
CA LEU A 76 -24.28 -5.09 2.66
C LEU A 76 -25.55 -4.69 3.41
N GLU A 77 -26.37 -5.65 3.82
CA GLU A 77 -27.56 -5.41 4.61
C GLU A 77 -27.23 -4.84 6.00
N VAL A 78 -26.23 -5.40 6.69
CA VAL A 78 -25.78 -4.87 7.99
C VAL A 78 -25.11 -3.49 7.81
N ALA A 79 -24.29 -3.32 6.77
CA ALA A 79 -23.65 -2.05 6.45
C ALA A 79 -24.68 -0.94 6.15
N ALA A 80 -25.81 -1.28 5.51
CA ALA A 80 -26.88 -0.34 5.21
C ALA A 80 -27.49 0.30 6.46
N LEU A 81 -27.51 -0.43 7.59
CA LEU A 81 -28.00 0.08 8.88
C LEU A 81 -27.17 1.24 9.43
N LEU A 82 -25.91 1.34 9.02
CA LEU A 82 -24.97 2.37 9.48
C LEU A 82 -24.89 3.57 8.53
N VAL A 83 -25.52 3.55 7.35
CA VAL A 83 -25.36 4.58 6.31
C VAL A 83 -25.73 5.99 6.79
N ALA A 84 -26.75 6.10 7.65
CA ALA A 84 -27.16 7.39 8.21
C ALA A 84 -26.09 8.04 9.10
N ARG A 85 -25.25 7.22 9.76
CA ARG A 85 -24.17 7.67 10.65
C ARG A 85 -22.84 7.77 9.90
N ASN A 86 -22.54 6.77 9.06
CA ASN A 86 -21.37 6.70 8.21
C ASN A 86 -21.77 6.37 6.76
N PRO A 87 -21.81 7.38 5.87
CA PRO A 87 -22.25 7.22 4.49
C PRO A 87 -21.33 6.39 3.59
N LEU A 88 -20.16 5.97 4.08
CA LEU A 88 -19.19 5.17 3.34
C LEU A 88 -19.25 3.68 3.66
N THR A 89 -20.04 3.26 4.66
CA THR A 89 -20.05 1.89 5.17
C THR A 89 -20.36 0.85 4.09
N VAL A 90 -21.38 1.09 3.25
CA VAL A 90 -21.76 0.14 2.18
C VAL A 90 -20.66 0.01 1.12
N PRO A 91 -20.10 1.09 0.55
CA PRO A 91 -18.92 1.00 -0.29
C PRO A 91 -17.71 0.30 0.37
N GLN A 92 -17.46 0.58 1.66
CA GLN A 92 -16.36 -0.06 2.40
C GLN A 92 -16.59 -1.57 2.56
N ALA A 93 -17.83 -2.00 2.80
CA ALA A 93 -18.20 -3.42 2.85
C ALA A 93 -17.96 -4.12 1.52
N MET A 94 -18.34 -3.49 0.40
CA MET A 94 -18.06 -4.04 -0.94
C MET A 94 -16.55 -4.18 -1.19
N LEU A 95 -15.76 -3.13 -0.88
CA LEU A 95 -14.31 -3.17 -1.06
C LEU A 95 -13.65 -4.25 -0.19
N ARG A 96 -14.10 -4.40 1.05
CA ARG A 96 -13.59 -5.43 1.97
C ARG A 96 -13.90 -6.83 1.44
N ALA A 97 -15.13 -7.07 1.02
CA ALA A 97 -15.54 -8.34 0.41
C ALA A 97 -14.77 -8.63 -0.89
N ALA A 98 -14.40 -7.60 -1.67
CA ALA A 98 -13.57 -7.78 -2.85
C ALA A 98 -12.16 -8.30 -2.52
N GLY A 99 -11.69 -8.15 -1.28
CA GLY A 99 -10.44 -8.72 -0.79
C GLY A 99 -10.38 -10.25 -0.85
N VAL A 100 -11.53 -10.93 -0.76
CA VAL A 100 -11.63 -12.40 -0.84
C VAL A 100 -12.14 -12.91 -2.19
N ALA A 101 -12.42 -12.01 -3.13
CA ALA A 101 -12.97 -12.35 -4.45
C ALA A 101 -11.95 -13.03 -5.38
N GLY A 102 -10.64 -12.92 -5.11
CA GLY A 102 -9.59 -13.57 -5.90
C GLY A 102 -9.73 -15.09 -5.96
N ASP A 103 -10.07 -15.70 -4.83
CA ASP A 103 -10.21 -17.16 -4.68
C ASP A 103 -11.66 -17.63 -4.85
N ARG A 104 -12.61 -16.69 -5.03
CA ARG A 104 -14.05 -16.95 -5.01
C ARG A 104 -14.79 -16.22 -6.14
N PRO A 105 -14.95 -16.86 -7.32
CA PRO A 105 -15.60 -16.23 -8.46
C PRO A 105 -17.07 -15.90 -8.20
N ASP A 106 -17.75 -16.66 -7.34
CA ASP A 106 -19.12 -16.41 -6.89
C ASP A 106 -19.22 -15.08 -6.13
N VAL A 107 -18.29 -14.81 -5.21
CA VAL A 107 -18.23 -13.54 -4.47
C VAL A 107 -17.98 -12.37 -5.41
N ARG A 108 -17.07 -12.55 -6.38
CA ARG A 108 -16.79 -11.54 -7.40
C ARG A 108 -18.04 -11.16 -8.20
N GLU A 109 -18.78 -12.14 -8.70
CA GLU A 109 -20.01 -11.90 -9.47
C GLU A 109 -21.07 -11.17 -8.66
N HIS A 110 -21.25 -11.54 -7.38
CA HIS A 110 -22.17 -10.83 -6.49
C HIS A 110 -21.76 -9.37 -6.26
N ILE A 111 -20.47 -9.09 -6.04
CA ILE A 111 -19.97 -7.72 -5.87
C ILE A 111 -20.17 -6.89 -7.14
N LEU A 112 -19.89 -7.45 -8.32
CA LEU A 112 -20.09 -6.76 -9.59
C LEU A 112 -21.58 -6.44 -9.81
N SER A 113 -22.48 -7.37 -9.50
CA SER A 113 -23.93 -7.14 -9.52
C SER A 113 -24.34 -6.01 -8.56
N ALA A 114 -23.81 -6.03 -7.33
CA ALA A 114 -24.06 -4.97 -6.34
C ALA A 114 -23.57 -3.59 -6.82
N LEU A 115 -22.40 -3.53 -7.48
CA LEU A 115 -21.87 -2.29 -8.08
C LEU A 115 -22.76 -1.77 -9.20
N VAL A 116 -23.25 -2.64 -10.09
CA VAL A 116 -24.20 -2.28 -11.16
C VAL A 116 -25.47 -1.69 -10.57
N ASN A 117 -26.02 -2.33 -9.53
CA ASN A 117 -27.22 -1.84 -8.85
C ASN A 117 -26.99 -0.50 -8.14
N ALA A 118 -25.78 -0.26 -7.61
CA ALA A 118 -25.41 0.99 -6.95
C ALA A 118 -25.07 2.12 -7.94
N GLN A 119 -24.77 1.80 -9.20
CA GLN A 119 -24.27 2.75 -10.20
C GLN A 119 -25.15 4.00 -10.38
N PRO A 120 -26.50 3.94 -10.45
CA PRO A 120 -27.34 5.13 -10.59
C PRO A 120 -27.17 6.13 -9.44
N VAL A 121 -26.91 5.62 -8.22
CA VAL A 121 -26.69 6.45 -7.03
C VAL A 121 -25.28 7.02 -7.02
N LEU A 122 -24.28 6.21 -7.37
CA LEU A 122 -22.86 6.62 -7.41
C LEU A 122 -22.59 7.69 -8.47
N MET A 123 -23.25 7.59 -9.63
CA MET A 123 -23.04 8.52 -10.75
C MET A 123 -23.79 9.85 -10.60
N ARG A 124 -24.78 9.90 -9.70
CA ARG A 124 -25.61 11.10 -9.50
C ARG A 124 -24.75 12.30 -9.13
N ARG A 125 -25.10 13.48 -9.65
CA ARG A 125 -24.46 14.73 -9.25
C ARG A 125 -24.81 15.02 -7.78
N PRO A 126 -23.82 15.12 -6.89
CA PRO A 126 -24.08 15.47 -5.50
C PRO A 126 -24.40 16.96 -5.37
N ASP A 127 -25.03 17.32 -4.26
CA ASP A 127 -25.08 18.70 -3.79
C ASP A 127 -23.71 19.14 -3.25
N ALA A 128 -23.53 20.45 -3.03
CA ALA A 128 -22.25 20.99 -2.58
C ALA A 128 -21.81 20.42 -1.21
N ALA A 129 -22.77 20.11 -0.33
CA ALA A 129 -22.49 19.53 0.99
C ALA A 129 -22.06 18.05 0.90
N GLY A 130 -22.60 17.27 -0.04
CA GLY A 130 -22.30 15.86 -0.23
C GLY A 130 -21.13 15.57 -1.17
N GLU A 131 -20.50 16.60 -1.76
CA GLU A 131 -19.47 16.44 -2.78
C GLU A 131 -18.27 15.63 -2.31
N ARG A 132 -17.75 15.92 -1.11
CA ARG A 132 -16.61 15.20 -0.52
C ARG A 132 -16.91 13.71 -0.37
N THR A 133 -18.04 13.39 0.24
CA THR A 133 -18.48 12.00 0.43
C THR A 133 -18.70 11.29 -0.90
N ALA A 134 -19.28 11.97 -1.90
CA ALA A 134 -19.49 11.39 -3.22
C ALA A 134 -18.17 11.02 -3.91
N ARG A 135 -17.14 11.87 -3.81
CA ARG A 135 -15.80 11.56 -4.34
C ARG A 135 -15.19 10.32 -3.68
N GLU A 136 -15.31 10.21 -2.36
CA GLU A 136 -14.80 9.05 -1.61
C GLU A 136 -15.57 7.77 -1.96
N ARG A 137 -16.90 7.84 -2.09
CA ARG A 137 -17.70 6.70 -2.56
C ARG A 137 -17.26 6.23 -3.95
N LEU A 138 -17.01 7.16 -4.87
CA LEU A 138 -16.52 6.84 -6.21
C LEU A 138 -15.13 6.21 -6.20
N LEU A 139 -14.21 6.71 -5.36
CA LEU A 139 -12.88 6.10 -5.21
C LEU A 139 -12.97 4.66 -4.68
N ILE A 140 -13.80 4.43 -3.66
CA ILE A 140 -13.99 3.10 -3.07
C ILE A 140 -14.68 2.16 -4.07
N ALA A 141 -15.69 2.63 -4.81
CA ALA A 141 -16.36 1.85 -5.85
C ALA A 141 -15.41 1.49 -7.01
N ALA A 142 -14.58 2.44 -7.44
CA ALA A 142 -13.54 2.20 -8.45
C ALA A 142 -12.52 1.15 -7.96
N ALA A 143 -12.05 1.26 -6.72
CA ALA A 143 -11.12 0.28 -6.15
C ALA A 143 -11.76 -1.11 -6.00
N THR A 144 -13.06 -1.17 -5.66
CA THR A 144 -13.82 -2.42 -5.59
C THR A 144 -13.91 -3.09 -6.96
N ALA A 145 -14.27 -2.33 -8.00
CA ALA A 145 -14.33 -2.83 -9.37
C ALA A 145 -12.96 -3.33 -9.85
N ALA A 146 -11.89 -2.59 -9.54
CA ALA A 146 -10.52 -2.97 -9.88
C ALA A 146 -10.07 -4.25 -9.17
N ALA A 147 -10.42 -4.41 -7.89
CA ALA A 147 -10.16 -5.64 -7.14
C ALA A 147 -10.89 -6.85 -7.72
N CYS A 148 -12.06 -6.64 -8.31
CA CYS A 148 -12.83 -7.66 -9.03
C CYS A 148 -12.38 -7.87 -10.49
N GLY A 149 -11.39 -7.11 -10.98
CA GLY A 149 -10.91 -7.21 -12.36
C GLY A 149 -11.81 -6.55 -13.42
N ASP A 150 -12.82 -5.77 -13.01
CA ASP A 150 -13.67 -5.01 -13.95
C ASP A 150 -13.06 -3.65 -14.27
N VAL A 151 -12.22 -3.66 -15.29
CA VAL A 151 -11.50 -2.48 -15.80
C VAL A 151 -12.47 -1.40 -16.31
N SER A 152 -13.57 -1.79 -16.97
CA SER A 152 -14.52 -0.86 -17.59
C SER A 152 -15.26 -0.05 -16.54
N THR A 153 -15.84 -0.73 -15.54
CA THR A 153 -16.55 -0.08 -14.45
C THR A 153 -15.61 0.78 -13.61
N THR A 154 -14.37 0.31 -13.41
CA THR A 154 -13.35 1.11 -12.70
C THR A 154 -13.10 2.44 -13.39
N PHE A 155 -12.85 2.44 -14.71
CA PHE A 155 -12.62 3.70 -15.44
C PHE A 155 -13.84 4.59 -15.46
N THR A 156 -15.04 4.00 -15.57
CA THR A 156 -16.28 4.78 -15.52
C THR A 156 -16.38 5.59 -14.21
N PHE A 157 -16.06 4.96 -13.06
CA PHE A 157 -16.03 5.66 -11.77
C PHE A 157 -14.89 6.67 -11.66
N LEU A 158 -13.71 6.37 -12.22
CA LEU A 158 -12.56 7.29 -12.18
C LEU A 158 -12.76 8.52 -13.07
N GLU A 159 -13.34 8.36 -14.25
CA GLU A 159 -13.68 9.46 -15.14
C GLU A 159 -14.77 10.34 -14.51
N ARG A 160 -15.76 9.73 -13.88
CA ARG A 160 -16.76 10.48 -13.11
C ARG A 160 -16.12 11.27 -11.97
N LEU A 161 -15.15 10.67 -11.29
CA LEU A 161 -14.38 11.31 -10.23
C LEU A 161 -13.52 12.47 -10.77
N ASP A 162 -12.91 12.32 -11.94
CA ASP A 162 -12.07 13.37 -12.57
C ASP A 162 -12.88 14.64 -12.94
N GLN A 163 -14.20 14.52 -13.11
CA GLN A 163 -15.09 15.65 -13.39
C GLN A 163 -15.33 16.58 -12.19
N PHE A 164 -14.93 16.19 -10.97
CA PHE A 164 -15.05 17.06 -9.80
C PHE A 164 -13.96 18.14 -9.75
N ALA A 165 -14.20 19.24 -9.04
CA ALA A 165 -13.21 20.30 -8.91
C ALA A 165 -12.01 19.85 -8.07
N LYS A 166 -10.81 19.79 -8.65
CA LYS A 166 -9.58 19.34 -7.94
C LYS A 166 -9.79 17.96 -7.26
N PRO A 167 -10.12 16.90 -8.02
CA PRO A 167 -10.55 15.64 -7.43
C PRO A 167 -9.41 14.89 -6.73
N TRP A 168 -8.19 15.11 -7.22
CA TRP A 168 -7.00 14.39 -6.79
C TRP A 168 -6.27 15.03 -5.61
N ASP A 169 -6.53 16.30 -5.31
CA ASP A 169 -5.80 17.06 -4.27
C ASP A 169 -5.96 16.39 -2.90
N GLU A 170 -7.20 16.08 -2.50
CA GLU A 170 -7.45 15.38 -1.24
C GLU A 170 -6.98 13.92 -1.30
N MET A 171 -7.19 13.24 -2.44
CA MET A 171 -6.90 11.81 -2.56
C MET A 171 -5.41 11.47 -2.53
N ILE A 172 -4.57 12.33 -3.08
CA ILE A 172 -3.11 12.12 -3.08
C ILE A 172 -2.48 12.59 -1.76
N VAL A 173 -3.04 13.62 -1.12
CA VAL A 173 -2.49 14.13 0.15
C VAL A 173 -2.83 13.22 1.34
N HIS A 174 -4.06 12.66 1.39
CA HIS A 174 -4.45 11.79 2.50
C HIS A 174 -3.89 10.36 2.34
N PRO A 175 -3.14 9.84 3.33
CA PRO A 175 -2.42 8.56 3.20
C PRO A 175 -3.28 7.37 2.79
N GLU A 176 -4.44 7.18 3.42
CA GLU A 176 -5.34 6.05 3.17
C GLU A 176 -5.93 6.09 1.76
N LYS A 177 -6.37 7.27 1.31
CA LYS A 177 -6.93 7.49 -0.03
C LYS A 177 -5.86 7.30 -1.11
N ARG A 178 -4.65 7.78 -0.84
CA ARG A 178 -3.50 7.64 -1.73
C ARG A 178 -3.12 6.18 -1.91
N GLU A 179 -3.15 5.40 -0.84
CA GLU A 179 -2.86 3.97 -0.88
C GLU A 179 -3.90 3.20 -1.68
N LEU A 180 -5.18 3.50 -1.46
CA LEU A 180 -6.27 2.93 -2.24
C LEU A 180 -6.15 3.26 -3.74
N LEU A 181 -5.89 4.52 -4.08
CA LEU A 181 -5.67 4.97 -5.45
C LEU A 181 -4.45 4.28 -6.08
N ALA A 182 -3.34 4.18 -5.35
CA ALA A 182 -2.12 3.56 -5.85
C ALA A 182 -2.30 2.08 -6.17
N GLY A 183 -2.91 1.32 -5.23
CA GLY A 183 -3.17 -0.10 -5.43
C GLY A 183 -4.14 -0.38 -6.58
N MET A 184 -5.16 0.47 -6.75
CA MET A 184 -6.08 0.38 -7.87
C MET A 184 -5.38 0.64 -9.21
N LEU A 185 -4.59 1.71 -9.33
CA LEU A 185 -3.89 2.03 -10.58
C LEU A 185 -2.86 0.96 -10.96
N ALA A 186 -2.18 0.37 -9.98
CA ALA A 186 -1.24 -0.72 -10.20
C ALA A 186 -1.91 -1.95 -10.85
N ARG A 187 -3.17 -2.24 -10.49
CA ARG A 187 -3.96 -3.35 -11.06
C ARG A 187 -4.52 -3.05 -12.45
N LEU A 188 -4.91 -1.81 -12.72
CA LEU A 188 -5.50 -1.42 -14.02
C LEU A 188 -4.48 -1.37 -15.16
N GLY A 189 -3.21 -1.12 -14.85
CA GLY A 189 -2.18 -0.95 -15.86
C GLY A 189 -2.24 0.40 -16.59
N PRO A 190 -1.62 0.52 -17.77
CA PRO A 190 -1.34 1.79 -18.43
C PRO A 190 -2.58 2.36 -19.17
N HIS A 191 -3.35 3.19 -18.48
CA HIS A 191 -4.47 3.97 -19.04
C HIS A 191 -4.13 5.47 -19.12
N PRO A 192 -4.66 6.26 -20.09
CA PRO A 192 -4.37 7.69 -20.19
C PRO A 192 -4.54 8.48 -18.89
N LEU A 193 -5.62 8.22 -18.13
CA LEU A 193 -5.84 8.85 -16.82
C LEU A 193 -4.76 8.46 -15.79
N ALA A 194 -4.43 7.16 -15.70
CA ALA A 194 -3.40 6.66 -14.80
C ALA A 194 -2.03 7.27 -15.13
N LEU A 195 -1.68 7.28 -16.42
CA LEU A 195 -0.44 7.86 -16.93
C LEU A 195 -0.39 9.37 -16.65
N ALA A 196 -1.48 10.11 -16.87
CA ALA A 196 -1.53 11.54 -16.59
C ALA A 196 -1.33 11.84 -15.10
N LEU A 197 -1.98 11.08 -14.21
CA LEU A 197 -1.83 11.21 -12.76
C LEU A 197 -0.40 10.96 -12.30
N ILE A 198 0.21 9.86 -12.75
CA ILE A 198 1.60 9.51 -12.42
C ILE A 198 2.56 10.59 -12.95
N SER A 199 2.36 11.03 -14.20
CA SER A 199 3.24 12.02 -14.85
C SER A 199 3.24 13.38 -14.16
N GLY A 200 2.08 13.80 -13.63
CA GLY A 200 1.91 15.09 -12.98
C GLY A 200 2.14 15.07 -11.47
N ALA A 201 2.28 13.89 -10.87
CA ALA A 201 2.20 13.71 -9.42
C ALA A 201 3.21 14.57 -8.65
N ASN A 202 4.49 14.43 -8.94
CA ASN A 202 5.57 15.08 -8.21
C ASN A 202 5.50 16.61 -8.37
N ARG A 203 5.20 17.09 -9.59
CA ARG A 203 5.09 18.52 -9.88
C ARG A 203 3.88 19.16 -9.19
N ARG A 204 2.75 18.46 -9.11
CA ARG A 204 1.49 19.01 -8.59
C ARG A 204 1.36 18.85 -7.08
N PHE A 205 1.85 17.76 -6.51
CA PHE A 205 1.62 17.39 -5.11
C PHE A 205 2.89 17.30 -4.27
N GLY A 206 4.07 17.59 -4.84
CA GLY A 206 5.35 17.54 -4.15
C GLY A 206 5.62 16.15 -3.55
N GLU A 207 6.01 16.12 -2.28
CA GLU A 207 6.32 14.90 -1.53
C GLU A 207 5.15 13.90 -1.50
N ALA A 208 3.90 14.38 -1.42
CA ALA A 208 2.75 13.49 -1.45
C ALA A 208 2.63 12.75 -2.80
N GLY A 209 3.03 13.43 -3.89
CA GLY A 209 3.15 12.87 -5.23
C GLY A 209 4.29 11.87 -5.36
N ASP A 210 5.45 12.15 -4.77
CA ASP A 210 6.60 11.24 -4.76
C ASP A 210 6.23 9.90 -4.07
N VAL A 211 5.58 9.97 -2.91
CA VAL A 211 5.11 8.79 -2.17
C VAL A 211 4.01 8.06 -2.95
N PHE A 212 3.15 8.79 -3.66
CA PHE A 212 2.12 8.19 -4.51
C PHE A 212 2.74 7.37 -5.64
N VAL A 213 3.68 7.93 -6.40
CA VAL A 213 4.39 7.22 -7.48
C VAL A 213 5.16 6.02 -6.94
N ASN A 214 5.79 6.15 -5.78
CA ASN A 214 6.46 5.04 -5.10
C ASN A 214 5.48 3.90 -4.74
N LYS A 215 4.33 4.21 -4.13
CA LYS A 215 3.31 3.20 -3.80
C LYS A 215 2.76 2.51 -5.04
N VAL A 216 2.52 3.24 -6.13
CA VAL A 216 2.12 2.64 -7.42
C VAL A 216 3.20 1.68 -7.90
N ALA A 217 4.45 2.12 -8.00
CA ALA A 217 5.56 1.31 -8.51
C ALA A 217 5.76 0.00 -7.73
N LEU A 218 5.65 0.05 -6.40
CA LEU A 218 5.83 -1.13 -5.54
C LEU A 218 4.64 -2.10 -5.61
N ALA A 219 3.44 -1.62 -5.93
CA ALA A 219 2.24 -2.45 -6.04
C ALA A 219 2.04 -3.07 -7.43
N ILE A 220 2.82 -2.66 -8.44
CA ILE A 220 2.71 -3.20 -9.81
C ILE A 220 3.17 -4.66 -9.84
N ASP A 221 2.25 -5.50 -10.32
CA ASP A 221 2.58 -6.79 -10.89
C ASP A 221 3.11 -6.59 -12.32
N GLU A 222 4.39 -6.87 -12.55
CA GLU A 222 5.02 -6.70 -13.85
C GLU A 222 4.57 -7.73 -14.88
N ASP A 223 4.12 -8.89 -14.43
CA ASP A 223 3.69 -9.99 -15.29
C ASP A 223 2.23 -9.75 -15.76
N ALA A 224 1.50 -8.84 -15.11
CA ALA A 224 0.20 -8.39 -15.55
C ALA A 224 0.27 -7.56 -16.86
N PRO A 225 -0.77 -7.60 -17.72
CA PRO A 225 -0.80 -6.87 -18.98
C PRO A 225 -0.50 -5.37 -18.81
N GLY A 226 0.60 -4.92 -19.40
CA GLY A 226 1.02 -3.51 -19.35
C GLY A 226 1.68 -3.07 -18.04
N GLY A 227 1.85 -3.96 -17.05
CA GLY A 227 2.51 -3.67 -15.78
C GLY A 227 3.92 -3.12 -15.96
N ALA A 228 4.74 -3.77 -16.78
CA ALA A 228 6.09 -3.29 -17.11
C ALA A 228 6.10 -1.87 -17.73
N ARG A 229 5.10 -1.53 -18.57
CA ARG A 229 4.97 -0.20 -19.17
C ARG A 229 4.59 0.86 -18.12
N LEU A 230 3.70 0.52 -17.19
CA LEU A 230 3.31 1.41 -16.10
C LEU A 230 4.49 1.63 -15.13
N LEU A 231 5.26 0.58 -14.83
CA LEU A 231 6.46 0.67 -14.00
C LEU A 231 7.52 1.55 -14.66
N ALA A 232 7.78 1.36 -15.96
CA ALA A 232 8.68 2.22 -16.72
C ALA A 232 8.27 3.70 -16.63
N ARG A 233 6.96 3.99 -16.66
CA ARG A 233 6.48 5.36 -16.47
C ARG A 233 6.77 5.91 -15.07
N CYS A 234 6.61 5.11 -14.03
CA CYS A 234 6.95 5.51 -12.66
C CYS A 234 8.45 5.81 -12.53
N VAL A 235 9.29 4.97 -13.13
CA VAL A 235 10.75 5.16 -13.19
C VAL A 235 11.11 6.46 -13.90
N ASP A 236 10.52 6.73 -15.08
CA ASP A 236 10.78 7.96 -15.82
C ASP A 236 10.40 9.22 -15.01
N VAL A 237 9.24 9.19 -14.35
CA VAL A 237 8.81 10.33 -13.52
C VAL A 237 9.78 10.60 -12.38
N MET A 238 10.18 9.58 -11.64
CA MET A 238 11.11 9.75 -10.51
C MET A 238 12.52 10.14 -10.97
N ARG A 239 12.96 9.67 -12.14
CA ARG A 239 14.27 10.00 -12.72
C ARG A 239 14.41 11.49 -13.05
N TYR A 240 13.33 12.12 -13.50
CA TYR A 240 13.35 13.53 -13.94
C TYR A 240 12.66 14.48 -12.93
N ALA A 241 12.30 13.98 -11.76
CA ALA A 241 11.68 14.80 -10.72
C ALA A 241 12.72 15.70 -10.03
N ALA A 242 12.33 16.94 -9.72
CA ALA A 242 13.10 17.81 -8.85
C ALA A 242 12.86 17.41 -7.38
N LEU A 243 13.67 16.46 -6.89
CA LEU A 243 13.51 15.89 -5.54
C LEU A 243 14.16 16.80 -4.49
N THR A 244 13.34 17.45 -3.67
CA THR A 244 13.80 18.50 -2.73
C THR A 244 14.08 18.01 -1.31
N THR A 245 13.69 16.77 -0.98
CA THR A 245 13.87 16.17 0.35
C THR A 245 14.64 14.85 0.27
N MET A 246 15.29 14.46 1.37
CA MET A 246 15.99 13.17 1.44
C MET A 246 15.01 12.00 1.33
N HIS A 247 13.79 12.18 1.87
CA HIS A 247 12.73 11.18 1.77
C HIS A 247 12.36 10.88 0.31
N SER A 248 12.08 11.92 -0.48
CA SER A 248 11.72 11.79 -1.89
C SER A 248 12.86 11.18 -2.71
N GLN A 249 14.10 11.54 -2.41
CA GLN A 249 15.28 10.94 -3.04
C GLN A 249 15.40 9.44 -2.75
N ARG A 250 15.17 9.02 -1.50
CA ARG A 250 15.12 7.59 -1.14
C ARG A 250 14.00 6.85 -1.87
N MET A 251 12.82 7.46 -1.97
CA MET A 251 11.69 6.88 -2.70
C MET A 251 12.02 6.71 -4.20
N ALA A 252 12.71 7.68 -4.81
CA ALA A 252 13.17 7.58 -6.19
C ALA A 252 14.15 6.41 -6.39
N VAL A 253 15.10 6.24 -5.47
CA VAL A 253 16.03 5.10 -5.47
C VAL A 253 15.27 3.77 -5.47
N ALA A 254 14.27 3.61 -4.59
CA ALA A 254 13.45 2.40 -4.54
C ALA A 254 12.67 2.16 -5.85
N VAL A 255 12.09 3.21 -6.46
CA VAL A 255 11.38 3.08 -7.74
C VAL A 255 12.31 2.69 -8.89
N MET A 256 13.49 3.33 -8.98
CA MET A 256 14.48 3.01 -10.00
C MET A 256 15.02 1.58 -9.83
N ALA A 257 15.22 1.15 -8.59
CA ALA A 257 15.63 -0.21 -8.26
C ALA A 257 14.56 -1.23 -8.65
N ARG A 258 13.29 -0.96 -8.33
CA ARG A 258 12.15 -1.80 -8.74
C ARG A 258 12.09 -2.00 -10.25
N GLY A 259 12.43 -0.97 -11.03
CA GLY A 259 12.55 -1.04 -12.49
C GLY A 259 13.83 -1.68 -13.02
N GLY A 260 14.72 -2.19 -12.17
CA GLY A 260 15.98 -2.83 -12.58
C GLY A 260 17.06 -1.87 -13.09
N VAL A 261 16.94 -0.56 -12.84
CA VAL A 261 17.87 0.44 -13.40
C VAL A 261 19.01 0.72 -12.41
N ALA A 262 19.91 -0.25 -12.24
CA ALA A 262 21.00 -0.19 -11.26
C ALA A 262 21.90 1.05 -11.40
N ASP A 263 22.25 1.44 -12.63
CA ASP A 263 23.11 2.63 -12.85
C ASP A 263 22.42 3.92 -12.39
N ALA A 264 21.10 4.00 -12.52
CA ALA A 264 20.35 5.15 -12.03
C ALA A 264 20.25 5.17 -10.50
N VAL A 265 20.16 4.00 -9.86
CA VAL A 265 20.25 3.87 -8.40
C VAL A 265 21.59 4.41 -7.88
N LEU A 266 22.71 3.95 -8.47
CA LEU A 266 24.04 4.37 -8.07
C LEU A 266 24.27 5.88 -8.27
N ARG A 267 23.88 6.43 -9.43
CA ARG A 267 23.94 7.88 -9.67
C ARG A 267 23.09 8.70 -8.68
N GLN A 268 21.93 8.18 -8.30
CA GLN A 268 21.08 8.85 -7.34
C GLN A 268 21.66 8.80 -5.93
N LEU A 269 22.31 7.69 -5.53
CA LEU A 269 23.05 7.60 -4.27
C LEU A 269 24.22 8.60 -4.22
N GLU A 270 24.97 8.75 -5.32
CA GLU A 270 26.00 9.78 -5.44
C GLU A 270 25.42 11.19 -5.32
N THR A 271 24.27 11.44 -5.97
CA THR A 271 23.55 12.72 -5.83
C THR A 271 23.14 13.00 -4.39
N ILE A 272 22.63 11.98 -3.68
CA ILE A 272 22.28 12.07 -2.26
C ILE A 272 23.51 12.41 -1.43
N ALA A 273 24.62 11.71 -1.64
CA ALA A 273 25.88 11.93 -0.93
C ALA A 273 26.40 13.36 -1.13
N ASN A 274 26.41 13.84 -2.37
CA ASN A 274 26.83 15.21 -2.71
C ASN A 274 25.93 16.28 -2.06
N VAL A 275 24.61 16.03 -2.00
CA VAL A 275 23.66 16.93 -1.32
C VAL A 275 23.90 16.94 0.20
N GLN A 276 24.17 15.78 0.81
CA GLN A 276 24.51 15.70 2.23
C GLN A 276 25.82 16.42 2.53
N GLU A 277 26.86 16.21 1.72
CA GLU A 277 28.15 16.87 1.86
C GLU A 277 28.04 18.39 1.73
N ALA A 278 27.41 18.90 0.67
CA ALA A 278 27.18 20.33 0.49
C ALA A 278 26.36 20.95 1.64
N ARG A 279 25.42 20.19 2.23
CA ARG A 279 24.67 20.64 3.42
C ARG A 279 25.56 20.73 4.65
N ARG A 280 26.48 19.79 4.86
CA ARG A 280 27.46 19.84 5.95
C ARG A 280 28.37 21.06 5.81
N GLU A 281 28.89 21.30 4.62
CA GLU A 281 29.78 22.44 4.34
C GLU A 281 29.08 23.80 4.50
N SER A 282 27.82 23.89 4.09
CA SER A 282 27.04 25.14 4.18
C SER A 282 26.48 25.43 5.57
N GLY A 283 26.56 24.49 6.52
CA GLY A 283 26.00 24.65 7.87
C GLY A 283 24.47 24.78 7.91
N LEU A 284 23.78 24.45 6.81
CA LEU A 284 22.32 24.50 6.75
C LEU A 284 21.72 23.42 7.66
N ALA A 285 20.88 23.84 8.60
CA ALA A 285 20.20 22.89 9.49
C ALA A 285 19.32 21.92 8.69
N LEU A 286 19.43 20.62 9.00
CA LEU A 286 18.54 19.58 8.47
C LEU A 286 17.07 19.97 8.69
N ARG A 287 16.22 19.83 7.66
CA ARG A 287 14.76 19.97 7.80
C ARG A 287 14.27 18.98 8.87
N LYS A 288 13.27 19.36 9.69
CA LYS A 288 12.77 18.51 10.79
C LYS A 288 12.43 17.07 10.34
N ASN A 289 11.88 16.89 9.14
CA ASN A 289 11.56 15.57 8.58
C ASN A 289 12.81 14.78 8.18
N ASP A 290 13.80 15.44 7.58
CA ASP A 290 15.10 14.81 7.24
C ASP A 290 15.87 14.44 8.54
N GLN A 291 15.74 15.23 9.62
CA GLN A 291 16.33 14.90 10.92
C GLN A 291 15.76 13.61 11.49
N GLN A 292 14.46 13.34 11.35
CA GLN A 292 13.87 12.10 11.87
C GLN A 292 14.36 10.87 11.09
N LEU A 293 14.61 11.01 9.79
CA LEU A 293 15.16 9.94 8.95
C LEU A 293 16.62 9.62 9.30
N LEU A 294 17.42 10.64 9.64
CA LEU A 294 18.84 10.47 10.03
C LEU A 294 19.04 10.19 11.53
N ARG A 295 18.02 10.44 12.37
CA ARG A 295 18.10 10.28 13.85
C ARG A 295 17.86 8.87 14.35
N GLN A 296 17.79 7.85 13.50
CA GLN A 296 17.47 6.52 14.00
C GLN A 296 18.52 5.97 14.97
N VAL A 297 19.75 6.52 15.03
CA VAL A 297 20.72 6.12 16.05
C VAL A 297 21.67 7.27 16.43
N LYS A 298 21.49 7.91 17.60
CA LYS A 298 22.53 8.76 18.22
C LYS A 298 23.60 7.83 18.82
N ARG A 299 24.70 7.56 18.10
CA ARG A 299 25.83 6.81 18.64
C ARG A 299 27.18 7.47 18.32
N PRO A 300 28.20 7.32 19.19
CA PRO A 300 29.45 8.07 19.11
C PRO A 300 30.29 7.80 17.85
N GLN A 301 30.08 6.67 17.17
CA GLN A 301 30.78 6.28 15.93
C GLN A 301 29.87 6.26 14.68
N ALA A 302 28.60 6.63 14.81
CA ALA A 302 27.66 6.57 13.70
C ALA A 302 27.87 7.73 12.72
N ASN A 303 28.17 7.42 11.47
CA ASN A 303 28.12 8.38 10.38
C ASN A 303 26.74 8.31 9.74
N ALA A 304 25.80 9.10 10.27
CA ALA A 304 24.40 9.07 9.87
C ALA A 304 24.17 9.26 8.35
N ASP A 305 25.09 9.93 7.65
CA ASP A 305 25.00 10.07 6.20
C ASP A 305 25.34 8.76 5.48
N VAL A 306 26.42 8.09 5.88
CA VAL A 306 26.78 6.77 5.35
C VAL A 306 25.73 5.75 5.72
N ASP A 307 25.24 5.77 6.97
CA ASP A 307 24.22 4.83 7.42
C ASP A 307 22.92 4.97 6.61
N PHE A 308 22.53 6.22 6.30
CA PHE A 308 21.40 6.51 5.43
C PHE A 308 21.59 5.97 4.00
N LEU A 309 22.79 6.11 3.43
CA LEU A 309 23.11 5.61 2.09
C LEU A 309 23.10 4.07 2.05
N VAL A 310 23.66 3.40 3.07
CA VAL A 310 23.60 1.94 3.19
C VAL A 310 22.15 1.47 3.29
N TYR A 311 21.37 2.06 4.19
CA TYR A 311 19.95 1.72 4.34
C TYR A 311 19.18 1.93 3.03
N THR A 312 19.43 3.04 2.34
CA THR A 312 18.78 3.35 1.05
C THR A 312 19.14 2.31 -0.02
N LEU A 313 20.40 1.87 -0.07
CA LEU A 313 20.86 0.84 -1.01
C LEU A 313 20.30 -0.55 -0.66
N GLN A 314 20.20 -0.90 0.63
CA GLN A 314 19.56 -2.15 1.07
C GLN A 314 18.10 -2.24 0.65
N GLU A 315 17.32 -1.19 0.89
CA GLU A 315 15.91 -1.13 0.47
C GLU A 315 15.77 -1.21 -1.06
N ALA A 316 16.69 -0.57 -1.80
CA ALA A 316 16.73 -0.69 -3.26
C ALA A 316 17.00 -2.13 -3.70
N VAL A 317 18.01 -2.80 -3.15
CA VAL A 317 18.34 -4.18 -3.51
C VAL A 317 17.17 -5.12 -3.22
N ARG A 318 16.46 -4.95 -2.09
CA ARG A 318 15.30 -5.76 -1.71
C ARG A 318 14.19 -5.77 -2.77
N VAL A 319 13.95 -4.62 -3.42
CA VAL A 319 12.90 -4.49 -4.45
C VAL A 319 13.42 -4.67 -5.88
N MET A 320 14.73 -4.85 -6.06
CA MET A 320 15.36 -4.94 -7.37
C MET A 320 15.17 -6.34 -7.98
N PRO A 321 14.80 -6.45 -9.27
CA PRO A 321 14.74 -7.74 -9.96
C PRO A 321 16.16 -8.24 -10.28
N LEU A 322 16.88 -8.74 -9.27
CA LEU A 322 18.30 -9.10 -9.37
C LEU A 322 18.61 -10.11 -10.48
N ARG A 323 17.65 -10.96 -10.86
CA ARG A 323 17.78 -11.92 -11.96
C ARG A 323 17.81 -11.27 -13.35
N ARG A 324 17.31 -10.04 -13.47
CA ARG A 324 17.17 -9.28 -14.73
C ARG A 324 18.27 -8.22 -14.93
N ILE A 325 19.08 -7.93 -13.91
CA ILE A 325 20.20 -6.98 -14.02
C ILE A 325 21.46 -7.68 -14.53
N ASP A 326 22.29 -6.93 -15.23
CA ASP A 326 23.54 -7.45 -15.76
C ASP A 326 24.58 -7.72 -14.67
N ARG A 327 25.51 -8.63 -14.94
CA ARG A 327 26.57 -8.98 -13.99
C ARG A 327 27.42 -7.77 -13.60
N GLU A 328 27.73 -6.89 -14.55
CA GLU A 328 28.52 -5.68 -14.30
C GLU A 328 27.81 -4.72 -13.34
N GLN A 329 26.52 -4.48 -13.59
CA GLN A 329 25.67 -3.68 -12.71
C GLN A 329 25.58 -4.26 -11.30
N ARG A 330 25.44 -5.58 -11.19
CA ARG A 330 25.44 -6.27 -9.89
C ARG A 330 26.78 -6.08 -9.16
N VAL A 331 27.90 -6.19 -9.87
CA VAL A 331 29.24 -5.96 -9.29
C VAL A 331 29.40 -4.51 -8.82
N ALA A 332 28.85 -3.54 -9.55
CA ALA A 332 28.89 -2.13 -9.14
C ALA A 332 28.09 -1.88 -7.85
N LEU A 333 26.90 -2.46 -7.72
CA LEU A 333 26.09 -2.41 -6.49
C LEU A 333 26.82 -3.05 -5.30
N VAL A 334 27.41 -4.23 -5.51
CA VAL A 334 28.22 -4.95 -4.51
C VAL A 334 29.40 -4.09 -4.03
N ARG A 335 30.16 -3.50 -4.96
CA ARG A 335 31.31 -2.64 -4.61
C ARG A 335 30.87 -1.43 -3.81
N GLN A 336 29.81 -0.75 -4.24
CA GLN A 336 29.29 0.42 -3.55
C GLN A 336 28.81 0.07 -2.13
N LEU A 337 28.07 -1.03 -1.99
CA LEU A 337 27.58 -1.49 -0.69
C LEU A 337 28.72 -1.91 0.24
N GLY A 338 29.76 -2.58 -0.28
CA GLY A 338 30.94 -2.94 0.51
C GLY A 338 31.70 -1.73 1.03
N VAL A 339 31.91 -0.71 0.19
CA VAL A 339 32.57 0.55 0.57
C VAL A 339 31.77 1.28 1.64
N LEU A 340 30.46 1.46 1.42
CA LEU A 340 29.60 2.15 2.39
C LEU A 340 29.47 1.35 3.70
N GLY A 341 29.33 0.03 3.61
CA GLY A 341 29.25 -0.87 4.75
C GLY A 341 30.48 -0.79 5.66
N GLY A 342 31.68 -0.80 5.08
CA GLY A 342 32.93 -0.64 5.83
C GLY A 342 33.13 0.74 6.49
N GLN A 343 32.35 1.74 6.08
CA GLN A 343 32.36 3.09 6.66
C GLN A 343 31.18 3.36 7.61
N SER A 344 30.26 2.41 7.74
CA SER A 344 29.01 2.53 8.49
C SER A 344 29.17 2.07 9.94
N ASP A 345 28.14 2.29 10.76
CA ASP A 345 28.12 1.76 12.12
C ASP A 345 27.94 0.23 12.15
N GLY A 346 28.17 -0.39 13.31
CA GLY A 346 28.17 -1.84 13.44
C GLY A 346 26.85 -2.54 13.08
N TRP A 347 25.69 -1.90 13.28
CA TRP A 347 24.38 -2.50 12.90
C TRP A 347 24.14 -2.36 11.41
N THR A 348 24.45 -1.19 10.88
CA THR A 348 24.33 -0.89 9.46
C THR A 348 25.27 -1.78 8.65
N ALA A 349 26.50 -2.00 9.12
CA ALA A 349 27.47 -2.90 8.55
C ALA A 349 26.96 -4.36 8.55
N ALA A 350 26.36 -4.83 9.65
CA ALA A 350 25.76 -6.17 9.73
C ALA A 350 24.62 -6.33 8.70
N GLY A 351 23.75 -5.33 8.56
CA GLY A 351 22.72 -5.32 7.51
C GLY A 351 23.33 -5.30 6.10
N ALA A 352 24.41 -4.55 5.89
CA ALA A 352 25.09 -4.48 4.59
C ALA A 352 25.68 -5.84 4.21
N ALA A 353 26.25 -6.56 5.18
CA ALA A 353 26.74 -7.92 4.99
C ALA A 353 25.62 -8.88 4.54
N ALA A 354 24.44 -8.82 5.16
CA ALA A 354 23.29 -9.63 4.73
C ALA A 354 22.91 -9.34 3.26
N THR A 355 22.78 -8.07 2.88
CA THR A 355 22.47 -7.71 1.49
C THR A 355 23.60 -8.04 0.50
N LEU A 356 24.86 -8.01 0.93
CA LEU A 356 26.00 -8.47 0.11
C LEU A 356 25.90 -9.97 -0.20
N LEU A 357 25.38 -10.78 0.73
CA LEU A 357 25.11 -12.20 0.48
C LEU A 357 23.98 -12.40 -0.54
N GLU A 358 22.89 -11.63 -0.44
CA GLU A 358 21.80 -11.63 -1.43
C GLU A 358 22.32 -11.30 -2.85
N LEU A 359 23.30 -10.41 -2.94
CA LEU A 359 23.97 -10.05 -4.20
C LEU A 359 25.03 -11.08 -4.65
N GLY A 360 25.32 -12.10 -3.85
CA GLY A 360 26.28 -13.16 -4.16
C GLY A 360 27.75 -12.78 -3.91
N ALA A 361 28.02 -11.91 -2.94
CA ALA A 361 29.35 -11.38 -2.62
C ALA A 361 29.84 -11.74 -1.20
N PRO A 362 29.98 -13.05 -0.86
CA PRO A 362 30.28 -13.49 0.51
C PRO A 362 31.64 -13.00 1.04
N LYS A 363 32.64 -12.82 0.17
CA LYS A 363 33.96 -12.30 0.59
C LYS A 363 33.86 -10.87 1.11
N LEU A 364 33.17 -9.99 0.38
CA LEU A 364 32.93 -8.62 0.80
C LEU A 364 32.03 -8.56 2.04
N ALA A 365 31.06 -9.47 2.16
CA ALA A 365 30.24 -9.56 3.37
C ALA A 365 31.09 -9.87 4.61
N ILE A 366 32.02 -10.83 4.51
CA ILE A 366 32.97 -11.15 5.59
C ILE A 366 33.85 -9.94 5.90
N GLU A 367 34.41 -9.30 4.88
CA GLU A 367 35.26 -8.11 5.04
C GLU A 367 34.51 -6.98 5.79
N VAL A 368 33.23 -6.74 5.47
CA VAL A 368 32.41 -5.73 6.17
C VAL A 368 32.17 -6.12 7.63
N VAL A 369 31.90 -7.38 7.94
CA VAL A 369 31.72 -7.85 9.33
C VAL A 369 33.04 -7.77 10.12
N ASP A 370 34.17 -8.03 9.48
CA ASP A 370 35.49 -7.94 10.12
C ASP A 370 35.94 -6.51 10.41
N HIS A 371 35.35 -5.51 9.75
CA HIS A 371 35.53 -4.10 10.11
C HIS A 371 34.79 -3.71 11.40
N ILE A 372 33.80 -4.49 11.82
CA ILE A 372 33.12 -4.28 13.10
C ILE A 372 34.07 -4.66 14.23
N ALA A 373 34.25 -3.78 15.20
CA ALA A 373 35.17 -4.00 16.31
C ALA A 373 34.86 -5.34 17.03
N PRO A 374 35.87 -6.15 17.41
CA PRO A 374 35.66 -7.45 18.05
C PRO A 374 34.82 -7.41 19.33
N ASN A 375 34.81 -6.26 19.99
CA ASN A 375 34.17 -6.03 21.29
C ASN A 375 32.74 -5.49 21.11
N ASP A 376 32.34 -5.16 19.87
CA ASP A 376 31.03 -4.62 19.56
C ASP A 376 30.01 -5.78 19.45
N PRO A 377 28.91 -5.77 20.22
CA PRO A 377 27.88 -6.81 20.13
C PRO A 377 27.25 -6.92 18.74
N THR A 378 27.33 -5.91 17.87
CA THR A 378 26.79 -6.03 16.51
C THR A 378 27.60 -6.96 15.62
N ARG A 379 28.84 -7.28 16.00
CA ARG A 379 29.66 -8.23 15.25
C ARG A 379 29.04 -9.62 15.26
N SER A 380 28.38 -10.01 16.36
CA SER A 380 27.66 -11.29 16.39
C SER A 380 26.44 -11.29 15.47
N GLU A 381 25.74 -10.15 15.33
CA GLU A 381 24.64 -10.02 14.35
C GLU A 381 25.16 -10.16 12.91
N GLY A 382 26.29 -9.53 12.60
CA GLY A 382 26.97 -9.71 11.32
C GLY A 382 27.39 -11.17 11.08
N ALA A 383 27.92 -11.84 12.12
CA ALA A 383 28.28 -13.24 12.03
C ALA A 383 27.06 -14.17 11.84
N ILE A 384 25.93 -13.87 12.47
CA ILE A 384 24.67 -14.58 12.27
C ILE A 384 24.23 -14.44 10.81
N ALA A 385 24.23 -13.21 10.28
CA ALA A 385 23.87 -12.93 8.90
C ALA A 385 24.72 -13.70 7.86
N LEU A 386 26.00 -13.96 8.17
CA LEU A 386 26.91 -14.73 7.29
C LEU A 386 26.59 -16.23 7.20
N VAL A 387 25.84 -16.77 8.16
CA VAL A 387 25.58 -18.23 8.29
C VAL A 387 24.11 -18.58 8.02
N SER A 388 23.20 -17.60 8.13
CA SER A 388 21.79 -17.70 7.72
C SER A 388 21.64 -17.66 6.20
#